data_AF-A0A2A2A9W9-F1
#
_entry.id   AF-A0A2A2A9W9-F1
#
_cell.length_a   1.000
_cell.length_b   1.000
_cell.length_c   1.000
_cell.angle_alpha   90.00
_cell.angle_beta   90.00
_cell.angle_gamma   90.00
#
_symmetry.space_group_name_H-M   'P 1'
#
loop_
_entity.id
_entity.type
_entity.pdbx_description
1 polymer ?
#
loop_
_entity_poly.entity_id
_entity_poly.type
_entity_poly.pdbx_seq_one_letter_code
_entity_poly.pdbx_strand_id
1 'polypeptide(L)'
;MSLSVEHLRRTADTLQEAVNRLQQVESEQEVLHDLFRNAAIKSFELSLETTGKLLRKALKRYGGSPRAVDSLVFKDLFRHAMKHGLLDEAAVERWFAYRANRNTTAHDYGAGFANETLKILPAYLQDVRDLTARLQELFDAET
;
A
#
# COMPACT_ATOMS: atom_id res chain seq x y z
N MET A 1 15.88 -6.96 -5.18
CA MET A 1 14.89 -6.58 -6.20
C MET A 1 14.95 -5.07 -6.37
N SER A 2 15.02 -4.58 -7.61
CA SER A 2 14.97 -3.14 -7.89
C SER A 2 13.59 -2.59 -7.54
N LEU A 3 13.54 -1.43 -6.89
CA LEU A 3 12.30 -0.73 -6.56
C LEU A 3 11.64 -0.28 -7.87
N SER A 4 10.60 -0.98 -8.32
CA SER A 4 9.86 -0.69 -9.55
C SER A 4 8.36 -0.61 -9.32
N VAL A 5 7.69 0.16 -10.15
CA VAL A 5 6.22 0.26 -10.19
C VAL A 5 5.61 -1.11 -10.53
N GLU A 6 6.29 -1.92 -11.36
CA GLU A 6 5.90 -3.30 -11.65
C GLU A 6 5.87 -4.17 -10.39
N HIS A 7 6.85 -4.03 -9.50
CA HIS A 7 6.85 -4.77 -8.24
C HIS A 7 5.64 -4.37 -7.38
N LEU A 8 5.31 -3.08 -7.29
CA LEU A 8 4.13 -2.61 -6.56
C LEU A 8 2.84 -3.21 -7.15
N ARG A 9 2.68 -3.17 -8.49
CA ARG A 9 1.55 -3.81 -9.17
C ARG A 9 1.44 -5.29 -8.82
N ARG A 10 2.55 -6.02 -8.84
CA ARG A 10 2.57 -7.45 -8.53
C ARG A 10 2.22 -7.76 -7.07
N THR A 11 2.60 -6.89 -6.14
CA THR A 11 2.18 -7.03 -4.74
C THR A 11 0.68 -6.76 -4.55
N ALA A 12 0.10 -5.82 -5.32
CA ALA A 12 -1.34 -5.58 -5.32
C ALA A 12 -2.12 -6.76 -5.93
N ASP A 13 -1.63 -7.34 -7.03
CA ASP A 13 -2.22 -8.53 -7.64
C ASP A 13 -2.23 -9.72 -6.66
N THR A 14 -1.09 -9.96 -5.99
CA THR A 14 -0.96 -11.03 -5.00
C THR A 14 -1.91 -10.82 -3.82
N LEU A 15 -2.05 -9.58 -3.35
CA LEU A 15 -3.00 -9.23 -2.30
C LEU A 15 -4.45 -9.50 -2.73
N GLN A 16 -4.84 -9.05 -3.92
CA GLN A 16 -6.18 -9.29 -4.45
C GLN A 16 -6.49 -10.78 -4.53
N GLU A 17 -5.57 -11.58 -5.06
CA GLU A 17 -5.76 -13.04 -5.18
C GLU A 17 -5.86 -13.70 -3.80
N ALA A 18 -5.01 -13.32 -2.85
CA ALA A 18 -5.07 -13.83 -1.49
C ALA A 18 -6.41 -13.53 -0.82
N VAL A 19 -6.96 -12.33 -0.98
CA VAL A 19 -8.28 -11.96 -0.46
C VAL A 19 -9.40 -12.75 -1.14
N ASN A 20 -9.36 -12.89 -2.46
CA ASN A 20 -10.35 -13.66 -3.21
C ASN A 20 -10.37 -15.13 -2.77
N ARG A 21 -9.19 -15.73 -2.59
CA ARG A 21 -9.04 -17.11 -2.13
C ARG A 21 -9.50 -17.28 -0.69
N LEU A 22 -9.20 -16.33 0.17
CA LEU A 22 -9.64 -16.34 1.57
C LEU A 22 -11.17 -16.38 1.67
N GLN A 23 -11.88 -15.62 0.81
CA GLN A 23 -13.34 -15.62 0.75
C GLN A 23 -13.96 -16.94 0.28
N GLN A 24 -13.18 -17.82 -0.35
CA GLN A 24 -13.62 -19.13 -0.84
C GLN A 24 -13.37 -20.26 0.16
N VAL A 25 -12.63 -20.02 1.24
CA VAL A 25 -12.41 -21.03 2.27
C VAL A 25 -13.63 -21.09 3.19
N GLU A 26 -14.21 -22.27 3.37
CA GLU A 26 -15.47 -22.45 4.09
C GLU A 26 -15.31 -22.35 5.61
N SER A 27 -14.15 -22.78 6.14
CA SER A 27 -13.87 -22.77 7.57
C SER A 27 -12.58 -22.02 7.92
N GLU A 28 -12.67 -21.15 8.93
CA GLU A 28 -11.51 -20.44 9.48
C GLU A 28 -10.47 -21.37 10.12
N GLN A 29 -10.84 -22.63 10.40
CA GLN A 29 -9.96 -23.65 10.99
C GLN A 29 -9.10 -24.38 9.95
N GLU A 30 -9.36 -24.17 8.66
CA GLU A 30 -8.58 -24.79 7.60
C GLU A 30 -7.20 -24.14 7.48
N VAL A 31 -6.17 -24.96 7.24
CA VAL A 31 -4.81 -24.47 6.98
C VAL A 31 -4.78 -23.50 5.78
N LEU A 32 -5.67 -23.70 4.80
CA LEU A 32 -5.79 -22.79 3.65
C LEU A 32 -6.28 -21.40 4.07
N HIS A 33 -7.15 -21.29 5.06
CA HIS A 33 -7.60 -20.01 5.59
C HIS A 33 -6.40 -19.23 6.18
N ASP A 34 -5.62 -19.88 7.05
CA ASP A 34 -4.39 -19.28 7.60
C ASP A 34 -3.38 -18.90 6.52
N LEU A 35 -3.20 -19.76 5.52
CA LEU A 35 -2.27 -19.52 4.41
C LEU A 35 -2.65 -18.26 3.62
N PHE A 36 -3.89 -18.16 3.17
CA PHE A 36 -4.35 -17.00 2.38
C PHE A 36 -4.43 -15.73 3.24
N ARG A 37 -4.80 -15.85 4.52
CA ARG A 37 -4.76 -14.71 5.46
C ARG A 37 -3.35 -14.15 5.59
N ASN A 38 -2.36 -15.02 5.84
CA ASN A 38 -0.96 -14.61 5.97
C ASN A 38 -0.42 -14.01 4.67
N ALA A 39 -0.80 -14.58 3.51
CA ALA A 39 -0.45 -14.03 2.21
C ALA A 39 -1.04 -12.62 1.99
N ALA A 40 -2.30 -12.39 2.38
CA ALA A 40 -2.94 -11.09 2.30
C ALA A 40 -2.26 -10.07 3.23
N ILE A 41 -2.01 -10.41 4.50
CA ILE A 41 -1.29 -9.54 5.44
C ILE A 41 0.07 -9.16 4.88
N LYS A 42 0.86 -10.14 4.45
CA LYS A 42 2.22 -9.88 3.96
C LYS A 42 2.23 -9.03 2.69
N SER A 43 1.30 -9.28 1.79
CA SER A 43 1.16 -8.51 0.55
C SER A 43 0.70 -7.08 0.82
N PHE A 44 -0.20 -6.86 1.78
CA PHE A 44 -0.60 -5.54 2.25
C PHE A 44 0.58 -4.76 2.86
N GLU A 45 1.34 -5.37 3.77
CA GLU A 45 2.52 -4.75 4.37
C GLU A 45 3.56 -4.34 3.32
N LEU A 46 3.88 -5.27 2.42
CA LEU A 46 4.92 -5.08 1.41
C LEU A 46 4.51 -4.02 0.38
N SER A 47 3.25 -4.02 -0.06
CA SER A 47 2.73 -3.00 -1.00
C SER A 47 2.71 -1.61 -0.35
N LEU A 48 2.37 -1.50 0.94
CA LEU A 48 2.34 -0.21 1.64
C LEU A 48 3.76 0.36 1.83
N GLU A 49 4.71 -0.50 2.19
CA GLU A 49 6.12 -0.13 2.29
C GLU A 49 6.70 0.29 0.93
N THR A 50 6.42 -0.50 -0.11
CA THR A 50 6.87 -0.24 -1.48
C THR A 50 6.31 1.07 -2.01
N THR A 51 5.03 1.35 -1.73
CA THR A 51 4.39 2.62 -2.06
C THR A 51 5.15 3.79 -1.45
N GLY A 52 5.45 3.74 -0.15
CA GLY A 52 6.20 4.82 0.51
C GLY A 52 7.59 5.04 -0.10
N LYS A 53 8.29 3.97 -0.48
CA LYS A 53 9.60 4.06 -1.15
C LYS A 53 9.48 4.69 -2.55
N LEU A 54 8.51 4.26 -3.35
CA LEU A 54 8.29 4.82 -4.69
C LEU A 54 7.83 6.27 -4.65
N LEU A 55 6.93 6.61 -3.72
CA LEU A 55 6.44 7.97 -3.52
C LEU A 55 7.58 8.92 -3.12
N ARG A 56 8.50 8.46 -2.25
CA ARG A 56 9.72 9.21 -1.92
C ARG A 56 10.61 9.42 -3.15
N LYS A 57 10.79 8.40 -3.98
CA LYS A 57 11.53 8.51 -5.24
C LYS A 57 10.86 9.51 -6.20
N ALA A 58 9.53 9.52 -6.27
CA ALA A 58 8.76 10.48 -7.06
C ALA A 58 8.93 11.92 -6.54
N LEU A 59 8.78 12.13 -5.24
CA LEU A 59 8.87 13.46 -4.62
C LEU A 59 10.24 14.12 -4.78
N LYS A 60 11.33 13.35 -4.88
CA LYS A 60 12.66 13.89 -5.18
C LYS A 60 12.75 14.59 -6.55
N ARG A 61 11.78 14.38 -7.45
CA ARG A 61 11.76 14.98 -8.79
C ARG A 61 11.13 16.36 -8.85
N TYR A 62 10.27 16.71 -7.90
CA TYR A 62 9.54 17.98 -7.89
C TYR A 62 10.40 19.19 -7.44
N GLY A 63 11.72 19.03 -7.38
CA GLY A 63 12.65 20.06 -6.93
C GLY A 63 12.74 20.17 -5.40
N GLY A 64 13.93 20.51 -4.90
CA GLY A 64 14.23 20.60 -3.47
C GLY A 64 15.41 19.72 -3.06
N SER A 65 15.77 19.75 -1.77
CA SER A 65 16.85 18.92 -1.24
C SER A 65 16.43 17.45 -1.17
N PRO A 66 17.09 16.53 -1.90
CA PRO A 66 16.78 15.09 -1.81
C PRO A 66 16.91 14.57 -0.38
N ARG A 67 17.81 15.16 0.43
CA ARG A 67 17.97 14.85 1.85
C ARG A 67 16.76 15.26 2.68
N ALA A 68 16.12 16.38 2.36
CA ALA A 68 14.89 16.80 3.03
C ALA A 68 13.77 15.79 2.75
N VAL A 69 13.63 15.37 1.49
CA VAL A 69 12.66 14.32 1.12
C VAL A 69 12.96 13.01 1.84
N ASP A 70 14.23 12.62 2.03
CA ASP A 70 14.62 11.41 2.77
C ASP A 70 14.27 11.46 4.26
N SER A 71 14.20 12.65 4.86
CA SER A 71 13.84 12.82 6.27
C SER A 71 12.34 12.75 6.55
N LEU A 72 11.49 12.81 5.52
CA LEU A 72 10.03 12.82 5.71
C LEU A 72 9.54 11.51 6.33
N VAL A 73 8.77 11.63 7.41
CA VAL A 73 8.01 10.51 7.99
C VAL A 73 6.75 10.25 7.17
N PHE A 74 6.08 9.12 7.39
CA PHE A 74 4.95 8.66 6.57
C PHE A 74 3.88 9.74 6.37
N LYS A 75 3.42 10.39 7.45
CA LYS A 75 2.37 11.41 7.32
C LYS A 75 2.82 12.60 6.45
N ASP A 76 4.05 13.06 6.65
CA ASP A 76 4.56 14.21 5.91
C ASP A 76 4.89 13.86 4.46
N LEU A 77 5.30 12.63 4.17
CA LEU A 77 5.50 12.12 2.82
C LEU A 77 4.22 12.23 1.99
N PHE A 78 3.09 11.78 2.52
CA PHE A 78 1.80 11.82 1.82
C PHE A 78 1.23 13.24 1.72
N ARG A 79 1.46 14.10 2.72
CA ARG A 79 1.15 15.53 2.60
C ARG A 79 1.95 16.22 1.50
N HIS A 80 3.22 15.88 1.33
CA HIS A 80 4.03 16.38 0.22
C HIS A 80 3.50 15.87 -1.12
N ALA A 81 3.11 14.60 -1.20
CA ALA A 81 2.47 14.05 -2.40
C ALA A 81 1.21 14.85 -2.78
N MET A 82 0.36 15.20 -1.81
CA MET A 82 -0.80 16.06 -2.04
C MET A 82 -0.42 17.47 -2.49
N LYS A 83 0.57 18.09 -1.84
CA LYS A 83 1.06 19.42 -2.23
C LYS A 83 1.53 19.48 -3.70
N HIS A 84 2.08 18.38 -4.20
CA HIS A 84 2.54 18.26 -5.60
C HIS A 84 1.48 17.67 -6.54
N GLY A 85 0.23 17.49 -6.09
CA GLY A 85 -0.89 17.04 -6.91
C GLY A 85 -0.87 15.53 -7.25
N LEU A 86 -0.02 14.74 -6.59
CA LEU A 86 0.01 13.28 -6.77
C LEU A 86 -1.19 12.58 -6.11
N LEU A 87 -1.77 13.20 -5.08
CA LEU A 87 -2.89 12.70 -4.29
C LEU A 87 -3.81 13.87 -3.93
N ASP A 88 -5.10 13.61 -3.74
CA ASP A 88 -6.01 14.56 -3.13
C ASP A 88 -6.07 14.36 -1.60
N GLU A 89 -6.74 15.28 -0.90
CA GLU A 89 -6.89 15.24 0.55
C GLU A 89 -7.58 13.95 1.03
N ALA A 90 -8.64 13.53 0.32
CA ALA A 90 -9.38 12.32 0.66
C ALA A 90 -8.50 11.06 0.56
N ALA A 91 -7.66 10.97 -0.47
CA ALA A 91 -6.70 9.89 -0.64
C ALA A 91 -5.64 9.90 0.47
N VAL A 92 -5.10 11.07 0.83
CA VAL A 92 -4.13 11.17 1.94
C VAL A 92 -4.71 10.63 3.24
N GLU A 93 -5.94 10.99 3.58
CA GLU A 93 -6.60 10.49 4.80
C GLU A 93 -6.82 8.97 4.74
N ARG A 94 -7.17 8.42 3.57
CA ARG A 94 -7.23 6.95 3.38
C ARG A 94 -5.87 6.28 3.61
N TRP A 95 -4.79 6.84 3.06
CA TRP A 95 -3.43 6.32 3.28
C TRP A 95 -2.99 6.36 4.74
N PHE A 96 -3.42 7.37 5.49
CA PHE A 96 -3.20 7.42 6.94
C PHE A 96 -3.94 6.31 7.66
N ALA A 97 -5.21 6.08 7.31
CA ALA A 97 -6.01 4.98 7.86
C ALA A 97 -5.37 3.61 7.55
N TYR A 98 -4.88 3.39 6.33
CA TYR A 98 -4.19 2.15 5.96
C TYR A 98 -2.93 1.91 6.80
N ARG A 99 -2.13 2.96 7.02
CA ARG A 99 -0.91 2.86 7.85
C ARG A 99 -1.23 2.59 9.31
N ALA A 100 -2.32 3.17 9.83
CA ALA A 100 -2.80 2.92 11.18
C ALA A 100 -3.30 1.48 11.33
N ASN A 101 -4.12 0.99 10.40
CA ASN A 101 -4.59 -0.39 10.39
C ASN A 101 -3.44 -1.41 10.29
N ARG A 102 -2.41 -1.13 9.46
CA ARG A 102 -1.20 -1.99 9.41
C ARG A 102 -0.49 -2.07 10.75
N ASN A 103 -0.48 -0.98 11.53
CA ASN A 103 0.13 -0.99 12.86
C ASN A 103 -0.68 -1.83 13.86
N THR A 104 -2.01 -1.83 13.79
CA THR A 104 -2.84 -2.63 14.69
C THR A 104 -2.82 -4.11 14.31
N THR A 105 -2.94 -4.41 13.01
CA THR A 105 -2.94 -5.77 12.45
C THR A 105 -1.66 -6.56 12.77
N ALA A 106 -0.50 -5.90 12.79
CA ALA A 106 0.76 -6.57 13.10
C ALA A 106 0.87 -7.06 14.57
N HIS A 107 -0.02 -6.61 15.45
CA HIS A 107 -0.06 -7.00 16.86
C HIS A 107 -1.23 -7.92 17.19
N ASP A 108 -2.28 -7.96 16.36
CA ASP A 108 -3.46 -8.80 16.53
C ASP A 108 -3.60 -9.76 15.33
N TYR A 109 -2.90 -10.89 15.41
CA TYR A 109 -2.91 -11.96 14.39
C TYR A 109 -4.22 -12.79 14.38
N GLY A 110 -5.24 -12.40 15.16
CA GLY A 110 -6.53 -13.07 15.27
C GLY A 110 -7.68 -12.28 14.62
N ALA A 111 -8.70 -11.95 15.42
CA ALA A 111 -9.96 -11.35 14.95
C ALA A 111 -9.79 -9.93 14.33
N GLY A 112 -8.73 -9.20 14.71
CA GLY A 112 -8.47 -7.84 14.20
C GLY A 112 -8.30 -7.77 12.68
N PHE A 113 -7.61 -8.75 12.08
CA PHE A 113 -7.45 -8.80 10.62
C PHE A 113 -8.77 -9.01 9.89
N ALA A 114 -9.58 -9.98 10.34
CA ALA A 114 -10.84 -10.34 9.71
C ALA A 114 -11.87 -9.19 9.80
N ASN A 115 -11.91 -8.48 10.93
CA ASN A 115 -12.95 -7.49 11.18
C ASN A 115 -12.67 -6.11 10.63
N GLU A 116 -11.40 -5.67 10.59
CA GLU A 116 -11.07 -4.29 10.20
C GLU A 116 -10.25 -4.24 8.92
N THR A 117 -9.23 -5.09 8.78
CA THR A 117 -8.33 -5.06 7.63
C THR A 117 -9.05 -5.46 6.36
N LEU A 118 -9.75 -6.60 6.35
CA LEU A 118 -10.48 -7.07 5.16
C LEU A 118 -11.47 -6.03 4.62
N LYS A 119 -12.07 -5.21 5.48
CA LYS A 119 -13.01 -4.14 5.07
C LYS A 119 -12.34 -2.98 4.35
N ILE A 120 -11.07 -2.67 4.66
CA ILE A 120 -10.34 -1.57 4.02
C ILE A 120 -9.60 -2.01 2.75
N LEU A 121 -9.35 -3.31 2.57
CA LEU A 121 -8.54 -3.84 1.46
C LEU A 121 -9.09 -3.51 0.07
N PRO A 122 -10.41 -3.52 -0.21
CA PRO A 122 -10.92 -3.14 -1.53
C PRO A 122 -10.56 -1.70 -1.90
N ALA A 123 -10.76 -0.75 -0.99
CA ALA A 123 -10.39 0.65 -1.22
C ALA A 123 -8.86 0.81 -1.34
N TYR A 124 -8.11 0.11 -0.48
CA TYR A 124 -6.65 0.11 -0.53
C TYR A 124 -6.10 -0.39 -1.88
N LEU A 125 -6.64 -1.49 -2.41
CA LEU A 125 -6.24 -2.05 -3.68
C LEU A 125 -6.48 -1.08 -4.83
N GLN A 126 -7.59 -0.34 -4.79
CA GLN A 126 -7.86 0.72 -5.76
C GLN A 126 -6.84 1.85 -5.64
N ASP A 127 -6.61 2.39 -4.44
CA ASP A 127 -5.66 3.47 -4.22
C ASP A 127 -4.22 3.09 -4.60
N VAL A 128 -3.80 1.84 -4.33
CA VAL A 128 -2.48 1.34 -4.78
C VAL A 128 -2.41 1.34 -6.30
N ARG A 129 -3.44 0.84 -7.00
CA ARG A 129 -3.46 0.78 -8.47
C ARG A 129 -3.44 2.17 -9.08
N ASP A 130 -4.24 3.09 -8.55
CA ASP A 130 -4.30 4.48 -9.03
C ASP A 130 -2.95 5.18 -8.84
N LEU A 131 -2.36 5.08 -7.64
CA LEU A 131 -1.05 5.66 -7.38
C LEU A 131 0.06 4.99 -8.21
N THR A 132 -0.03 3.67 -8.44
CA THR A 132 0.90 2.94 -9.32
C THR A 132 0.86 3.52 -10.74
N ALA A 133 -0.34 3.75 -11.30
CA ALA A 133 -0.49 4.37 -12.61
C ALA A 133 0.11 5.78 -12.67
N ARG A 134 -0.18 6.63 -11.66
CA ARG A 134 0.40 7.98 -11.56
C ARG A 134 1.91 8.00 -11.45
N LEU A 135 2.48 7.07 -10.68
CA LEU A 135 3.94 6.93 -10.54
C LEU A 135 4.58 6.46 -11.84
N GLN A 136 3.93 5.58 -12.59
CA GLN A 136 4.39 5.14 -13.91
C GLN A 136 4.42 6.31 -14.89
N GLU A 137 3.31 7.05 -15.03
CA GLU A 137 3.21 8.25 -15.88
C GLU A 137 4.34 9.24 -15.57
N LEU A 138 4.58 9.53 -14.29
CA LEU A 138 5.64 10.44 -13.85
C LEU A 138 7.04 9.94 -14.23
N PHE A 139 7.30 8.62 -14.14
CA PHE A 139 8.62 8.06 -14.44
C PHE A 139 8.87 7.91 -15.94
N ASP A 140 7.83 7.69 -16.73
CA ASP A 140 7.91 7.56 -18.18
C ASP A 140 8.07 8.92 -18.86
N ALA A 141 7.44 9.98 -18.36
CA ALA A 141 7.55 11.34 -18.91
C ALA A 141 8.99 11.92 -18.87
N GLU A 142 9.93 11.23 -18.22
CA GLU A 142 11.34 11.61 -18.12
C GLU A 142 12.27 10.72 -19.00
N THR A 143 11.72 9.72 -19.70
CA THR A 143 12.48 8.82 -20.59
C THR A 143 12.33 9.24 -22.05
#